data_AF-A0AAX0RRE5-F1
#
_entry.id   AF-A0AAX0RRE5-F1
#
_cell.length_a   1.000
_cell.length_b   1.000
_cell.length_c   1.000
_cell.angle_alpha   90.00
_cell.angle_beta   90.00
_cell.angle_gamma   90.00
#
_symmetry.space_group_name_H-M   'P 1'
#
loop_
_entity.id
_entity.type
_entity.pdbx_description
1 polymer ?
#
loop_
_entity_poly.entity_id
_entity_poly.type
_entity_poly.pdbx_seq_one_letter_code
_entity_poly.pdbx_strand_id
1 'polypeptide(L)' 'MAKMLPVLLILLGTYLLIMFIDNLQGLNMFQSLYNIKQYFTVARGEDYFLLFSFIFFFLFLSIFTAIKNQQPPSS' A
#
# COMPACT_ATOMS: atom_id res chain seq x y z
N MET A 1 11.22 -19.10 -8.12
CA MET A 1 11.49 -18.74 -6.70
C MET A 1 12.21 -17.41 -6.52
N ALA A 2 13.28 -17.10 -7.27
CA ALA A 2 14.05 -15.86 -7.12
C ALA A 2 13.23 -14.54 -7.24
N LYS A 3 12.12 -14.53 -7.99
CA LYS A 3 11.24 -13.35 -8.14
C LYS A 3 10.35 -13.05 -6.93
N MET A 4 10.10 -14.01 -6.03
CA MET A 4 9.26 -13.80 -4.84
C MET A 4 10.05 -13.25 -3.65
N LEU A 5 11.36 -13.50 -3.60
CA LEU A 5 12.21 -13.10 -2.48
C LEU A 5 12.23 -11.56 -2.27
N PRO A 6 12.34 -10.72 -3.32
CA PRO A 6 12.25 -9.26 -3.16
C PRO A 6 10.90 -8.82 -2.59
N VAL A 7 9.80 -9.44 -3.04
CA VAL A 7 8.44 -9.11 -2.60
C VAL A 7 8.26 -9.45 -1.12
N LEU A 8 8.77 -10.60 -0.67
CA LEU A 8 8.71 -11.02 0.72
C LEU A 8 9.53 -10.10 1.64
N LEU A 9 10.70 -9.64 1.18
CA LEU A 9 11.54 -8.69 1.94
C LEU A 9 10.86 -7.33 2.07
N ILE A 10 10.21 -6.86 1.00
CA ILE A 10 9.42 -5.61 1.05
C ILE A 10 8.28 -5.77 2.05
N LEU A 11 7.52 -6.88 1.98
CA LEU A 11 6.41 -7.13 2.90
C LEU A 11 6.87 -7.15 4.36
N LEU A 12 7.98 -7.85 4.65
CA LEU A 12 8.57 -7.91 5.98
C LEU A 12 9.05 -6.54 6.45
N GLY A 13 9.72 -5.77 5.57
CA GLY A 13 10.18 -4.42 5.87
C GLY A 13 9.01 -3.48 6.19
N THR A 14 7.93 -3.53 5.42
CA THR A 14 6.71 -2.77 5.70
C THR A 14 6.09 -3.16 7.04
N TYR A 15 6.05 -4.46 7.37
CA TYR A 15 5.52 -4.93 8.65
C TYR A 15 6.35 -4.42 9.84
N LEU A 16 7.67 -4.51 9.75
CA LEU A 16 8.58 -3.99 10.77
C LEU A 16 8.44 -2.47 10.93
N LEU A 17 8.30 -1.74 9.82
CA LEU A 17 8.11 -0.29 9.82
C LEU A 17 6.82 0.10 10.54
N ILE A 18 5.70 -0.59 10.28
CA ILE A 18 4.42 -0.34 10.95
C ILE A 18 4.56 -0.51 12.46
N MET A 19 5.17 -1.60 12.92
CA MET A 19 5.42 -1.83 14.35
C MET A 19 6.35 -0.78 14.96
N PHE A 20 7.36 -0.33 14.22
CA PHE A 20 8.27 0.71 14.67
C PHE A 20 7.55 2.06 14.85
N ILE A 21 6.64 2.40 13.92
CA ILE A 21 5.80 3.59 14.01
C ILE A 21 4.88 3.51 15.23
N ASP A 22 4.23 2.36 15.47
CA ASP A 22 3.41 2.15 16.68
C ASP A 22 4.23 2.47 17.94
N ASN A 23 5.46 1.95 18.02
CA ASN A 23 6.34 2.19 19.16
C ASN A 23 6.77 3.67 19.30
N LEU A 24 7.10 4.34 18.19
CA LEU A 24 7.43 5.77 18.20
C LEU A 24 6.26 6.65 18.64
N GLN A 25 5.03 6.23 18.34
CA GLN A 25 3.81 6.92 18.74
C GLN A 25 3.37 6.57 20.17
N GLY A 26 4.11 5.70 20.88
CA GLY A 26 3.75 5.23 22.22
C GLY A 26 2.51 4.33 22.25
N LEU A 27 2.15 3.73 21.11
CA LEU A 27 1.03 2.81 20.99
C LEU A 27 1.47 1.37 21.30
N ASN A 28 0.51 0.51 21.60
CA ASN A 28 0.76 -0.91 21.70
C ASN A 28 1.30 -1.46 20.36
N MET A 29 2.21 -2.42 20.43
CA MET A 29 2.68 -3.13 19.24
C MET A 29 1.47 -3.75 18.52
N PHE A 30 1.34 -3.54 17.21
CA PHE A 30 0.22 -3.95 16.35
C PHE A 30 -1.05 -3.08 16.44
N GLN A 31 -1.04 -1.98 17.19
CA GLN A 31 -2.20 -1.09 17.28
C GLN A 31 -2.58 -0.53 15.90
N SER A 32 -1.62 -0.17 15.06
CA SER A 32 -1.91 0.29 13.69
C SER A 32 -2.62 -0.79 12.86
N LEU A 33 -2.21 -2.06 12.98
CA LEU A 33 -2.87 -3.16 12.26
C LEU A 33 -4.30 -3.39 12.76
N TYR A 34 -4.51 -3.32 14.08
CA TYR A 34 -5.84 -3.40 14.67
C TYR A 34 -6.74 -2.26 14.21
N ASN A 35 -6.21 -1.04 14.21
CA ASN A 35 -6.93 0.15 13.76
C ASN A 35 -7.31 0.03 12.28
N ILE A 36 -6.41 -0.41 11.42
CA ILE A 36 -6.71 -0.65 9.99
C ILE A 36 -7.87 -1.63 9.84
N LYS A 37 -7.84 -2.75 10.57
CA LYS A 37 -8.95 -3.73 10.57
C LYS A 37 -10.27 -3.10 11.02
N GLN A 38 -10.24 -2.28 12.06
CA GLN A 38 -11.42 -1.55 12.56
C GLN A 38 -11.92 -0.55 11.53
N TYR A 39 -11.04 0.20 10.87
CA TYR A 39 -11.42 1.12 9.79
C TYR A 39 -12.16 0.41 8.67
N PHE A 40 -11.69 -0.76 8.23
CA PHE A 40 -12.46 -1.56 7.26
C PHE A 40 -13.79 -2.06 7.83
N THR A 41 -13.84 -2.44 9.11
CA THR A 41 -15.11 -2.92 9.70
C THR A 41 -16.15 -1.81 9.85
N VAL A 42 -15.71 -0.57 10.11
CA VAL A 42 -16.58 0.60 10.34
C VAL A 42 -16.91 1.35 9.05
N ALA A 43 -16.05 1.23 8.03
CA ALA A 43 -16.25 1.86 6.72
C ALA A 43 -17.62 1.51 6.14
N ARG A 44 -18.33 2.53 5.68
CA ARG A 44 -19.61 2.38 4.97
C ARG A 44 -19.35 2.22 3.48
N GLY A 45 -20.35 1.76 2.73
CA GLY A 45 -20.22 1.48 1.29
C GLY A 45 -19.60 2.63 0.47
N GLU A 46 -19.83 3.88 0.87
CA GLU A 46 -19.25 5.08 0.26
C GLU A 46 -17.72 5.20 0.46
N ASP A 47 -17.22 4.85 1.64
CA ASP A 47 -15.79 4.90 1.96
C ASP A 47 -15.01 3.88 1.13
N TYR A 48 -15.62 2.71 0.88
CA TYR A 48 -15.07 1.70 -0.01
C TYR A 48 -14.98 2.20 -1.45
N PHE A 49 -16.01 2.91 -1.94
CA PHE A 49 -15.98 3.47 -3.29
C PHE A 49 -14.82 4.46 -3.47
N LEU A 50 -14.57 5.31 -2.47
CA LEU A 50 -13.45 6.25 -2.50
C LEU A 50 -12.10 5.52 -2.47
N LEU A 51 -11.93 4.53 -1.60
CA LEU A 51 -10.72 3.69 -1.53
C LEU A 51 -10.46 2.97 -2.86
N PHE A 52 -11.48 2.34 -3.45
CA PHE A 52 -11.36 1.68 -4.74
C PHE A 52 -11.03 2.66 -5.87
N SER A 53 -11.67 3.83 -5.88
CA SER A 53 -11.39 4.87 -6.86
C SER A 53 -9.93 5.33 -6.76
N PHE A 54 -9.44 5.56 -5.54
CA PHE A 54 -8.05 5.97 -5.31
C PHE A 54 -7.06 4.91 -5.78
N ILE A 55 -7.28 3.63 -5.43
CA ILE A 55 -6.46 2.51 -5.90
C ILE A 55 -6.48 2.43 -7.44
N PHE A 56 -7.65 2.58 -8.05
CA PHE A 56 -7.81 2.54 -9.49
C PHE A 56 -7.05 3.67 -10.19
N PHE A 57 -7.18 4.91 -9.71
CA PHE A 57 -6.43 6.05 -10.23
C PHE A 57 -4.93 5.86 -10.08
N PHE A 58 -4.48 5.37 -8.92
CA PHE A 58 -3.06 5.13 -8.67
C PHE A 58 -2.48 4.07 -9.61
N LEU A 59 -3.20 2.95 -9.79
CA LEU A 59 -2.81 1.90 -10.73
C LEU A 59 -2.80 2.41 -12.17
N PHE A 60 -3.85 3.12 -12.59
CA PHE A 60 -3.93 3.71 -13.91
C PHE A 60 -2.74 4.63 -14.19
N LEU A 61 -2.43 5.53 -13.26
CA LEU A 61 -1.30 6.46 -13.37
C LEU A 61 0.04 5.72 -13.40
N SER A 62 0.22 4.72 -12.53
CA SER A 62 1.44 3.92 -12.46
C SER A 62 1.69 3.15 -13.76
N ILE A 63 0.66 2.52 -14.31
CA ILE A 63 0.73 1.79 -15.58
C ILE A 63 0.99 2.76 -16.73
N PHE A 64 0.25 3.88 -16.80
CA PHE A 64 0.43 4.89 -17.84
C PHE A 64 1.85 5.45 -17.85
N THR A 65 2.38 5.81 -16.68
CA THR A 65 3.76 6.29 -16.53
C THR A 65 4.76 5.21 -16.89
N ALA A 66 4.54 3.95 -16.49
CA ALA A 66 5.41 2.84 -16.87
C ALA A 66 5.44 2.63 -18.39
N ILE A 67 4.29 2.67 -19.05
CA ILE A 67 4.19 2.55 -20.52
C ILE A 67 4.89 3.73 -21.20
N LYS A 68 4.64 4.97 -20.75
CA LYS A 68 5.30 6.17 -21.29
C LYS A 68 6.82 6.08 -21.17
N ASN A 69 7.33 5.62 -20.02
CA ASN A 69 8.77 5.52 -19.77
C ASN A 69 9.43 4.33 -20.50
N GLN A 70 8.64 3.41 -21.06
CA GLN A 70 9.12 2.31 -21.91
C GLN A 70 9.14 2.67 -23.40
N GLN A 71 8.51 3.78 -23.82
CA GLN A 71 8.60 4.24 -25.20
C GLN A 71 9.95 4.89 -25.46
N PRO A 72 10.72 4.47 -26.48
CA PRO A 72 11.95 5.16 -26.85
C PRO A 72 11.62 6.60 -27.27
N PRO A 73 12.54 7.57 -27.06
CA PRO A 73 12.30 8.95 -27.45
C PRO A 73 11.90 9.00 -28.93
N SER A 74 10.76 9.63 -29.21
CA SER A 74 10.32 9.88 -30.60
C SER A 74 11.43 10.65 -31.31
N SER A 75 11.91 10.05 -32.40
CA SER A 75 12.99 10.55 -33.26
C SER A 75 12.68 11.93 -33.83
#